data_AF-A0A210QWY2-F1
#
_entry.id   AF-A0A210QWY2-F1
#
_cell.length_a   1.000
_cell.length_b   1.000
_cell.length_c   1.000
_cell.angle_alpha   90.00
_cell.angle_beta   90.00
_cell.angle_gamma   90.00
#
_symmetry.space_group_name_H-M   'P 1'
#
loop_
_entity.id
_entity.type
_entity.pdbx_description
1 polymer ?
#
loop_
_entity_poly.entity_id
_entity_poly.type
_entity_poly.pdbx_seq_one_letter_code
_entity_poly.pdbx_strand_id
1 'polypeptide(L)'
;MSHDKLVAAFSLLLKGPAKTWFENLQNTQKHPWTALLAHFKQKFVDLTARSPRLLLETDTFTKMSLQQDQKLDDFYSVLIHKGKLLKRRDEEILLKFVDSLPDTLKFYVRTTHPKTCEAAFNAAKMGEAFGYRTTTNTSSLCATHDAE
;
A
#
# COMPACT_ATOMS: atom_id res chain seq x y z
N MET A 1 1.76 -38.00 -0.12
CA MET A 1 2.47 -37.80 1.17
C MET A 1 1.49 -38.05 2.31
N SER A 2 1.90 -38.73 3.38
CA SER A 2 1.04 -38.92 4.57
C SER A 2 0.81 -37.58 5.28
N HIS A 3 -0.39 -37.35 5.81
CA HIS A 3 -0.76 -36.12 6.54
C HIS A 3 0.21 -35.83 7.69
N ASP A 4 0.71 -36.86 8.38
CA ASP A 4 1.62 -36.69 9.51
C ASP A 4 3.01 -36.18 9.07
N LYS A 5 3.45 -36.58 7.88
CA LYS A 5 4.71 -36.06 7.30
C LYS A 5 4.59 -34.58 6.95
N LEU A 6 3.42 -34.13 6.51
CA LEU A 6 3.16 -32.72 6.22
C LEU A 6 3.12 -31.88 7.49
N VAL A 7 2.46 -32.36 8.55
CA VAL A 7 2.43 -31.68 9.86
C VAL A 7 3.83 -31.57 10.46
N ALA A 8 4.62 -32.65 10.41
CA ALA A 8 6.00 -32.66 10.88
C ALA A 8 6.88 -31.68 10.09
N ALA A 9 6.84 -31.73 8.75
CA ALA A 9 7.59 -30.81 7.90
C ALA A 9 7.19 -29.35 8.13
N PHE A 10 5.89 -29.07 8.30
CA PHE A 10 5.39 -27.74 8.60
C PHE A 10 5.95 -27.21 9.93
N SER A 11 5.96 -28.03 10.98
CA SER A 11 6.50 -27.63 12.29
C SER A 11 7.97 -27.18 12.25
N LEU A 12 8.77 -27.78 11.35
CA LEU A 12 10.19 -27.43 11.15
C LEU A 12 10.37 -26.08 10.44
N LEU A 13 9.39 -25.65 9.65
CA LEU A 13 9.43 -24.39 8.91
C LEU A 13 8.99 -23.20 9.77
N LEU A 14 8.30 -23.44 10.89
CA LEU A 14 7.82 -22.37 11.76
C LEU A 14 8.94 -21.76 12.61
N LYS A 15 8.92 -20.43 12.72
CA LYS A 15 9.86 -19.65 13.55
C LYS A 15 9.10 -18.59 14.34
N GLY A 16 9.67 -18.18 15.48
CA GLY A 16 9.16 -17.09 16.30
C GLY A 16 7.69 -17.29 16.74
N PRO A 17 6.82 -16.27 16.65
CA PRO A 17 5.43 -16.33 17.12
C PRO A 17 4.60 -17.44 16.47
N ALA A 18 4.92 -17.82 15.23
CA ALA A 18 4.22 -18.89 14.53
C ALA A 18 4.58 -20.27 15.12
N LYS A 19 5.82 -20.47 15.56
CA LYS A 19 6.27 -21.70 16.24
C LYS A 19 5.62 -21.82 17.62
N THR A 20 5.67 -20.75 18.42
CA THR A 20 5.04 -20.71 19.75
C THR A 20 3.54 -20.95 19.67
N TRP A 21 2.86 -20.40 18.66
CA TRP A 21 1.46 -20.70 18.41
C TRP A 21 1.22 -22.20 18.14
N PHE A 22 2.01 -22.81 17.26
CA PHE A 22 1.86 -24.21 16.89
C PHE A 22 2.12 -25.15 18.07
N GLU A 23 3.12 -24.86 18.90
CA GLU A 23 3.43 -25.63 20.11
C GLU A 23 2.26 -25.62 21.11
N ASN A 24 1.56 -24.48 21.23
CA ASN A 24 0.41 -24.29 22.12
C ASN A 24 -0.91 -24.89 21.61
N LEU A 25 -0.97 -25.43 20.38
CA LEU A 25 -2.17 -26.11 19.87
C LEU A 25 -2.33 -27.50 20.49
N GLN A 26 -3.58 -27.90 20.74
CA GLN A 26 -3.89 -29.28 21.13
C GLN A 26 -3.64 -30.24 19.96
N ASN A 27 -3.31 -31.51 20.24
CA ASN A 27 -3.06 -32.52 19.19
C ASN A 27 -4.26 -32.72 18.26
N THR A 28 -5.48 -32.55 18.77
CA THR A 28 -6.74 -32.58 18.00
C THR A 28 -6.87 -31.43 16.99
N GLN A 29 -6.12 -30.33 17.17
CA GLN A 29 -6.09 -29.18 16.26
C GLN A 29 -4.92 -29.24 15.27
N LYS A 30 -3.93 -30.09 15.53
CA LYS A 30 -2.77 -30.33 14.65
C LYS A 30 -3.09 -31.31 13.52
N HIS A 31 -4.17 -32.09 13.66
CA HIS A 31 -4.65 -33.06 12.68
C HIS A 31 -6.14 -32.85 12.40
N PRO A 32 -6.62 -33.05 11.16
CA PRO A 32 -5.85 -33.34 9.94
C PRO A 32 -5.12 -32.10 9.40
N TRP A 33 -4.13 -32.31 8.52
CA TRP A 33 -3.34 -31.24 7.88
C TRP A 33 -4.19 -30.11 7.29
N THR A 34 -5.34 -30.45 6.70
CA THR A 34 -6.27 -29.48 6.10
C THR A 34 -6.83 -28.50 7.14
N ALA A 35 -7.19 -28.98 8.33
CA ALA A 35 -7.67 -28.16 9.43
C ALA A 35 -6.54 -27.28 10.00
N LEU A 36 -5.36 -27.86 10.21
CA LEU A 36 -4.18 -27.11 10.67
C LEU A 36 -3.81 -25.97 9.70
N LEU A 37 -3.77 -26.26 8.41
CA LEU A 37 -3.47 -25.27 7.37
C LEU A 37 -4.53 -24.17 7.32
N ALA A 38 -5.82 -24.52 7.47
CA ALA A 38 -6.91 -23.56 7.55
C ALA A 38 -6.77 -22.65 8.78
N HIS A 39 -6.49 -23.20 9.96
CA HIS A 39 -6.25 -22.43 11.18
C HIS A 39 -5.02 -21.53 11.08
N PHE A 40 -3.93 -22.02 10.48
CA PHE A 40 -2.73 -21.21 10.25
C PHE A 40 -3.03 -20.03 9.31
N LYS A 41 -3.72 -20.31 8.20
CA LYS A 41 -4.14 -19.26 7.26
C LYS A 41 -5.04 -18.25 7.95
N GLN A 42 -6.03 -18.70 8.70
CA GLN A 42 -6.94 -17.83 9.46
C GLN A 42 -6.18 -16.93 10.45
N LYS A 43 -5.14 -17.43 11.11
CA LYS A 43 -4.42 -16.67 12.13
C LYS A 43 -3.35 -15.73 11.57
N PHE A 44 -2.62 -16.14 10.54
CA PHE A 44 -1.42 -15.43 10.07
C PHE A 44 -1.53 -14.86 8.66
N VAL A 45 -2.42 -15.40 7.84
CA VAL A 45 -2.58 -15.02 6.44
C VAL A 45 -3.84 -14.19 6.23
N ASP A 46 -4.86 -14.40 7.06
CA ASP A 46 -6.18 -13.85 6.84
C ASP A 46 -6.22 -12.32 7.01
N LEU A 47 -6.72 -11.68 5.96
CA LEU A 47 -6.99 -10.25 5.87
C LEU A 47 -8.47 -10.01 6.14
N THR A 48 -9.04 -10.73 7.13
CA THR A 48 -10.41 -10.46 7.59
C THR A 48 -10.49 -9.11 8.27
N ALA A 49 -11.68 -8.51 8.29
CA ALA A 49 -11.97 -7.16 8.77
C ALA A 49 -11.46 -6.82 10.19
N ARG A 50 -11.08 -7.84 10.97
CA ARG A 50 -10.59 -7.72 12.36
C ARG A 50 -9.13 -8.15 12.54
N SER A 51 -8.41 -8.47 11.47
CA SER A 51 -7.01 -8.90 11.61
C SER A 51 -6.12 -7.69 11.92
N PRO A 52 -5.21 -7.77 12.91
CA PRO A 52 -4.28 -6.69 13.22
C PRO A 52 -3.43 -6.28 12.01
N ARG A 53 -3.16 -7.24 11.11
CA ARG A 53 -2.48 -7.00 9.84
C ARG A 53 -3.29 -6.08 8.92
N LEU A 54 -4.60 -6.30 8.78
CA LEU A 54 -5.45 -5.42 7.96
C LEU A 54 -5.50 -3.99 8.52
N LEU A 55 -5.52 -3.84 9.85
CA LEU A 55 -5.47 -2.53 10.51
C LEU A 55 -4.16 -1.81 10.22
N LEU A 56 -3.02 -2.51 10.34
CA LEU A 56 -1.70 -1.96 10.01
C LEU A 56 -1.58 -1.58 8.53
N GLU A 57 -2.05 -2.43 7.63
CA GLU A 57 -2.04 -2.14 6.19
C GLU A 57 -2.95 -0.96 5.85
N THR A 58 -4.10 -0.83 6.53
CA THR A 58 -5.01 0.32 6.37
C THR A 58 -4.37 1.62 6.85
N ASP A 59 -3.76 1.60 8.04
CA ASP A 59 -3.05 2.76 8.58
C ASP A 59 -1.88 3.16 7.68
N THR A 60 -1.11 2.17 7.21
CA THR A 60 -0.03 2.38 6.24
C THR A 60 -0.56 3.04 4.98
N PHE A 61 -1.62 2.49 4.37
CA PHE A 61 -2.24 3.04 3.16
C PHE A 61 -2.69 4.49 3.36
N THR A 62 -3.40 4.79 4.46
CA THR A 62 -3.88 6.15 4.77
C THR A 62 -2.74 7.16 4.91
N LYS A 63 -1.60 6.74 5.47
CA LYS A 63 -0.42 7.60 5.71
C LYS A 63 0.54 7.70 4.52
N MET A 64 0.33 6.92 3.45
CA MET A 64 1.21 7.00 2.27
C MET A 64 1.21 8.41 1.68
N SER A 65 2.39 8.91 1.38
CA SER A 65 2.66 10.12 0.61
C SER A 65 3.92 9.92 -0.22
N LEU A 66 3.98 10.56 -1.38
CA LEU A 66 5.16 10.52 -2.25
C LEU A 66 6.32 11.25 -1.54
N GLN A 67 7.38 10.52 -1.21
CA GLN A 67 8.58 11.12 -0.58
C GLN A 67 9.41 11.89 -1.59
N GLN A 68 10.23 12.85 -1.17
CA GLN A 68 10.98 13.73 -2.07
C GLN A 68 11.85 12.97 -3.09
N ASP A 69 12.61 11.96 -2.63
CA ASP A 69 13.56 11.21 -3.47
C ASP A 69 12.98 9.92 -4.09
N GLN A 70 11.70 9.62 -3.82
CA GLN A 70 11.07 8.39 -4.28
C GLN A 70 10.65 8.49 -5.75
N LYS A 71 10.90 7.48 -6.59
CA LYS A 71 10.38 7.50 -7.97
C LYS A 71 8.85 7.41 -7.99
N LEU A 72 8.21 8.20 -8.86
CA LEU A 72 6.75 8.25 -8.98
C LEU A 72 6.16 6.89 -9.40
N ASP A 73 6.82 6.17 -10.30
CA ASP A 73 6.41 4.83 -10.77
C ASP A 73 6.35 3.81 -9.62
N ASP A 74 7.38 3.81 -8.77
CA ASP A 74 7.49 2.91 -7.64
C ASP A 74 6.39 3.22 -6.61
N PHE A 75 6.20 4.51 -6.32
CA PHE A 75 5.14 4.98 -5.43
C PHE A 75 3.75 4.57 -5.94
N TYR A 76 3.45 4.86 -7.21
CA TYR A 76 2.18 4.50 -7.84
C TYR A 76 1.93 3.00 -7.76
N SER A 77 2.91 2.19 -8.15
CA SER A 77 2.80 0.72 -8.13
C SER A 77 2.49 0.19 -6.72
N VAL A 78 3.18 0.70 -5.69
CA VAL A 78 2.94 0.30 -4.29
C VAL A 78 1.54 0.74 -3.83
N LEU A 79 1.11 1.95 -4.17
CA LEU A 79 -0.19 2.50 -3.77
C LEU A 79 -1.34 1.71 -4.40
N ILE A 80 -1.28 1.43 -5.71
CA ILE A 80 -2.27 0.60 -6.40
C ILE A 80 -2.33 -0.79 -5.77
N HIS A 81 -1.18 -1.42 -5.57
CA HIS A 81 -1.11 -2.76 -4.98
C HIS A 81 -1.75 -2.81 -3.59
N LYS A 82 -1.40 -1.87 -2.70
CA LYS A 82 -1.98 -1.78 -1.35
C LYS A 82 -3.48 -1.47 -1.38
N GLY A 83 -3.92 -0.55 -2.24
CA GLY A 83 -5.34 -0.24 -2.40
C GLY A 83 -6.16 -1.47 -2.81
N LYS A 84 -5.66 -2.24 -3.78
CA LYS A 84 -6.30 -3.49 -4.24
C LYS A 84 -6.27 -4.59 -3.17
N LEU A 85 -5.17 -4.72 -2.44
CA LEU A 85 -5.05 -5.66 -1.31
C LEU A 85 -6.11 -5.38 -0.23
N LEU A 86 -6.36 -4.09 0.06
CA LEU A 86 -7.38 -3.62 0.99
C LEU A 86 -8.79 -3.59 0.41
N LYS A 87 -8.98 -4.03 -0.85
CA LYS A 87 -10.26 -4.00 -1.58
C LYS A 87 -10.91 -2.61 -1.63
N ARG A 88 -10.09 -1.56 -1.73
CA ARG A 88 -10.55 -0.18 -1.93
C ARG A 88 -11.16 -0.04 -3.33
N ARG A 89 -12.14 0.85 -3.45
CA ARG A 89 -12.74 1.21 -4.75
C ARG A 89 -11.74 2.00 -5.57
N ASP A 90 -11.82 1.90 -6.90
CA ASP A 90 -10.87 2.57 -7.79
C ASP A 90 -10.90 4.10 -7.64
N GLU A 91 -12.09 4.66 -7.35
CA GLU A 91 -12.26 6.07 -7.01
C GLU A 91 -11.51 6.46 -5.72
N GLU A 92 -11.52 5.60 -4.69
CA GLU A 92 -10.81 5.85 -3.44
C GLU A 92 -9.30 5.78 -3.64
N ILE A 93 -8.84 4.84 -4.47
CA ILE A 93 -7.43 4.70 -4.83
C ILE A 93 -6.97 5.91 -5.65
N LEU A 94 -7.78 6.38 -6.59
CA LEU A 94 -7.53 7.59 -7.38
C LEU A 94 -7.41 8.84 -6.50
N LEU A 95 -8.42 9.09 -5.65
CA LEU A 95 -8.40 10.22 -4.73
C LEU A 95 -7.17 10.15 -3.81
N LYS A 96 -6.90 8.96 -3.28
CA LYS A 96 -5.73 8.75 -2.43
C LYS A 96 -4.42 9.01 -3.18
N PHE A 97 -4.28 8.56 -4.43
CA PHE A 97 -3.10 8.84 -5.24
C PHE A 97 -2.87 10.34 -5.39
N VAL A 98 -3.89 11.08 -5.83
CA VAL A 98 -3.82 12.54 -6.03
C VAL A 98 -3.49 13.25 -4.73
N ASP A 99 -4.15 12.90 -3.62
CA ASP A 99 -3.94 13.54 -2.32
C ASP A 99 -2.56 13.25 -1.72
N SER A 100 -1.92 12.16 -2.16
CA SER A 100 -0.61 11.74 -1.69
C SER A 100 0.56 12.39 -2.45
N LEU A 101 0.28 13.20 -3.48
CA LEU A 101 1.29 13.96 -4.21
C LEU A 101 1.66 15.26 -3.46
N PRO A 102 2.84 15.86 -3.71
CA PRO A 102 3.18 17.21 -3.28
C PRO A 102 2.18 18.24 -3.81
N ASP A 103 1.96 19.34 -3.09
CA ASP A 103 0.82 20.23 -3.34
C ASP A 103 0.81 20.88 -4.74
N THR A 104 1.96 21.28 -5.25
CA THR A 104 2.12 21.84 -6.61
C THR A 104 1.79 20.79 -7.69
N LEU A 105 2.31 19.57 -7.53
CA LEU A 105 2.04 18.47 -8.45
C LEU A 105 0.57 18.00 -8.36
N LYS A 106 0.02 17.95 -7.15
CA LYS A 106 -1.39 17.65 -6.87
C LYS A 106 -2.31 18.66 -7.53
N PHE A 107 -2.00 19.94 -7.45
CA PHE A 107 -2.75 20.98 -8.13
C PHE A 107 -2.74 20.76 -9.64
N TYR A 108 -1.57 20.54 -10.24
CA TYR A 108 -1.45 20.25 -11.67
C TYR A 108 -2.28 19.02 -12.09
N VAL A 109 -2.22 17.92 -11.33
CA VAL A 109 -3.00 16.72 -11.65
C VAL A 109 -4.51 16.97 -11.51
N ARG A 110 -4.94 17.81 -10.57
CA ARG A 110 -6.37 18.14 -10.40
C ARG A 110 -6.92 18.97 -11.55
N THR A 111 -6.12 19.86 -12.15
CA THR A 111 -6.57 20.70 -13.29
C THR A 111 -6.80 19.87 -14.56
N THR A 112 -6.19 18.68 -14.68
CA THR A 112 -6.44 17.78 -15.80
C THR A 112 -7.70 16.92 -15.63
N HIS A 113 -8.40 17.01 -14.50
CA HIS A 113 -9.63 16.26 -14.18
C HIS A 113 -9.56 14.75 -14.52
N PRO A 114 -8.58 14.00 -13.98
CA PRO A 114 -8.41 12.59 -14.30
C PRO A 114 -9.58 11.76 -13.76
N LYS A 115 -10.11 10.87 -14.60
CA LYS A 115 -11.19 9.94 -14.24
C LYS A 115 -10.69 8.55 -13.84
N THR A 116 -9.42 8.25 -14.12
CA THR A 116 -8.80 6.95 -13.84
C THR A 116 -7.45 7.14 -13.16
N CYS A 117 -7.01 6.13 -12.42
CA CYS A 117 -5.68 6.12 -11.79
C CYS A 117 -4.56 6.30 -12.82
N GLU A 118 -4.69 5.67 -14.00
CA GLU A 118 -3.73 5.78 -15.10
C GLU A 118 -3.68 7.20 -15.68
N ALA A 119 -4.84 7.84 -15.90
CA ALA A 119 -4.88 9.22 -16.36
C ALA A 119 -4.23 10.18 -15.35
N ALA A 120 -4.50 9.99 -14.05
CA ALA A 120 -3.87 10.77 -12.99
C ALA A 120 -2.35 10.55 -12.94
N PHE A 121 -1.90 9.31 -13.12
CA PHE A 121 -0.49 8.97 -13.16
C PHE A 121 0.24 9.60 -14.35
N ASN A 122 -0.35 9.55 -15.55
CA ASN A 122 0.22 10.20 -16.74
C ASN A 122 0.27 11.72 -16.58
N ALA A 123 -0.77 12.33 -15.99
CA ALA A 123 -0.75 13.76 -15.65
C ALA A 123 0.36 14.08 -14.64
N ALA A 124 0.55 13.24 -13.61
CA ALA A 124 1.60 13.41 -12.62
C ALA A 124 3.00 13.27 -13.25
N LYS A 125 3.20 12.33 -14.17
CA LYS A 125 4.44 12.17 -14.94
C LYS A 125 4.76 13.42 -15.76
N MET A 126 3.77 13.98 -16.45
CA MET A 126 3.95 15.24 -17.19
C MET A 126 4.30 16.37 -16.23
N GLY A 127 3.56 16.53 -15.13
CA GLY A 127 3.84 17.56 -14.12
C GLY A 127 5.26 17.43 -13.52
N GLU A 128 5.71 16.21 -13.24
CA GLU A 128 7.07 15.97 -12.75
C GLU A 128 8.13 16.36 -13.80
N ALA A 129 7.90 16.06 -15.08
CA ALA A 129 8.78 16.47 -16.18
C ALA A 129 8.86 18.00 -16.35
N PHE A 130 7.79 18.73 -16.01
CA PHE A 130 7.77 20.20 -15.98
C PHE A 130 8.26 20.80 -14.66
N GLY A 131 8.76 19.98 -13.73
CA GLY A 131 9.35 20.46 -12.47
C GLY A 131 8.34 20.80 -11.37
N TYR A 132 7.04 20.48 -11.52
CA TYR A 132 6.02 20.74 -10.50
C TYR A 132 6.23 19.94 -9.21
N ARG A 133 7.19 19.01 -9.17
CA ARG A 133 7.51 18.24 -7.97
C ARG A 133 8.48 18.96 -7.03
N THR A 134 9.43 19.72 -7.57
CA THR A 134 10.53 20.36 -6.83
C THR A 134 10.31 21.85 -6.59
N THR A 135 9.24 22.43 -7.15
CA THR A 135 8.79 23.79 -6.87
C THR A 135 8.25 23.90 -5.44
N THR A 136 9.14 23.78 -4.47
CA THR A 136 8.98 24.51 -3.22
C THR A 136 8.95 25.98 -3.61
N ASN A 137 7.92 26.71 -3.17
CA ASN A 137 7.76 28.14 -3.43
C ASN A 137 9.07 28.90 -3.14
N THR A 138 9.89 29.10 -4.16
CA THR A 138 10.69 30.33 -4.28
C THR A 138 9.70 31.40 -4.68
N SER A 139 8.95 31.90 -3.71
CA SER A 139 8.39 33.24 -3.77
C SER A 139 9.58 34.20 -3.83
N SER A 140 10.07 34.49 -5.03
CA SER A 140 11.01 35.60 -5.25
C SER A 140 10.86 36.14 -6.66
N LEU A 141 10.32 37.37 -6.70
CA LEU A 141 10.42 38.38 -7.75
C LEU A 141 9.63 38.13 -9.06
N CYS A 142 8.31 38.31 -8.95
CA CYS A 142 7.61 39.09 -9.97
C CYS A 142 7.43 40.51 -9.40
N ALA A 143 8.43 41.37 -9.59
CA ALA A 143 8.27 42.81 -9.46
C ALA A 143 8.05 43.34 -10.88
N THR A 144 6.80 43.34 -11.33
CA THR A 144 6.37 44.21 -12.42
C THR A 144 6.09 45.59 -11.83
N HIS A 145 6.94 46.56 -12.15
CA HIS A 145 6.53 47.95 -12.32
C HIS A 145 7.44 48.60 -13.35
N ASP A 146 7.09 48.40 -14.62
CA ASP A 146 7.22 49.46 -15.61
C ASP A 146 6.15 50.50 -15.28
N ALA A 147 6.55 51.73 -14.94
CA ALA A 147 5.80 52.95 -15.20
C ALA A 147 6.67 54.19 -14.93
N GLU A 148 6.95 54.89 -16.03
CA GLU A 148 7.42 56.30 -16.22
C GLU A 148 8.84 56.71 -15.82
#